data_AF-A0A0G1QJU1-F1
#
_entry.id   AF-A0A0G1QJU1-F1
#
_cell.length_a   1.000
_cell.length_b   1.000
_cell.length_c   1.000
_cell.angle_alpha   90.00
_cell.angle_beta   90.00
_cell.angle_gamma   90.00
#
_symmetry.space_group_name_H-M   'P 1'
#
loop_
_entity.id
_entity.type
_entity.pdbx_description
1 polymer ?
#
loop_
_entity_poly.entity_id
_entity_poly.type
_entity_poly.pdbx_seq_one_letter_code
_entity_poly.pdbx_strand_id
1 'polypeptide(L)'
;MKQLKAEGKELEAHRIAQKVTYDLEMIQEVGYVKGIENYSRYFDGRSPGDAPFSLLDYFNEPYKDKWMLLVDESHMTFPQIRGMFNGDLARKQTLIDYGFRLPSALDNRPLRFEEFMRRIPNFIASSATPNDWEVSMGGGKTTEILVRPTGIPDPEVEIRPVKSQVADVMEEIKKTSAKKQRTLVTTLTKRTAEDLSAYLAEQGLRVHYLHSDVATLDRSDILDDLRKGTYDVLVGINLLREGLDLPEVSLVAILDADKEGFLRSDVTLIQTMGRAARHVEGRVVMYADKVTGSMQRALDEVRRRRRYQLAYNKKHDITPKTVEKPIREKLIDRTEAEKAPWVFGSKEPIFESLPHLEIDSMTPMEKKKLIKNLQTEMRLAAQDLNFELAAQIRDKIKEIS
;
A
#
# COMPACT_ATOMS: atom_id res chain seq x y z
N MET A 1 37.51 -5.37 16.67
CA MET A 1 38.89 -5.25 16.12
C MET A 1 39.72 -6.50 16.36
N LYS A 2 40.13 -6.85 17.59
CA LYS A 2 40.97 -8.04 17.86
C LYS A 2 40.40 -9.34 17.27
N GLN A 3 39.09 -9.55 17.43
CA GLN A 3 38.39 -10.70 16.86
C GLN A 3 38.46 -10.73 15.31
N LEU A 4 38.09 -9.65 14.63
CA LEU A 4 38.15 -9.57 13.17
C LEU A 4 39.57 -9.81 12.62
N LYS A 5 40.60 -9.25 13.28
CA LYS A 5 42.00 -9.50 12.92
C LYS A 5 42.40 -10.96 13.11
N ALA A 6 41.96 -11.59 14.21
CA ALA A 6 42.19 -13.02 14.44
C ALA A 6 41.49 -13.92 13.40
N GLU A 7 40.38 -13.45 12.82
CA GLU A 7 39.66 -14.12 11.72
C GLU A 7 40.25 -13.82 10.32
N GLY A 8 41.36 -13.08 10.23
CA GLY A 8 41.97 -12.69 8.95
C GLY A 8 41.23 -11.57 8.19
N LYS A 9 40.25 -10.92 8.83
CA LYS A 9 39.41 -9.85 8.26
C LYS A 9 40.00 -8.46 8.54
N GLU A 10 41.20 -8.20 8.00
CA GLU A 10 41.93 -6.95 8.24
C GLU A 10 41.22 -5.71 7.65
N LEU A 11 40.59 -5.86 6.48
CA LEU A 11 39.86 -4.77 5.82
C LEU A 11 38.65 -4.34 6.65
N GLU A 12 37.87 -5.31 7.13
CA GLU A 12 36.70 -5.10 7.99
C GLU A 12 37.13 -4.49 9.33
N ALA A 13 38.25 -4.96 9.90
CA ALA A 13 38.81 -4.40 11.13
C ALA A 13 39.22 -2.94 10.97
N HIS A 14 39.83 -2.57 9.84
CA HIS A 14 40.19 -1.18 9.54
C HIS A 14 38.94 -0.32 9.32
N ARG A 15 37.98 -0.81 8.52
CA ARG A 15 36.72 -0.13 8.21
C ARG A 15 35.94 0.22 9.48
N ILE A 16 35.76 -0.75 10.38
CA ILE A 16 35.00 -0.52 11.60
C ILE A 16 35.74 0.44 12.54
N ALA A 17 37.06 0.37 12.61
CA ALA A 17 37.86 1.27 13.44
C ALA A 17 37.68 2.72 12.98
N GLN A 18 37.86 2.98 11.69
CA GLN A 18 37.70 4.33 11.13
C GLN A 18 36.29 4.87 11.36
N LYS A 19 35.25 4.05 11.11
CA LYS A 19 33.85 4.46 11.31
C LYS A 19 33.55 4.81 12.77
N VAL A 20 33.96 3.95 13.70
CA VAL A 20 33.67 4.14 15.13
C VAL A 20 34.45 5.31 15.71
N THR A 21 35.72 5.50 15.32
CA THR A 21 36.49 6.67 15.75
C THR A 21 35.83 7.98 15.31
N TYR A 22 35.46 8.08 14.03
CA TYR A 22 34.75 9.26 13.52
C TYR A 22 33.40 9.47 14.22
N ASP A 23 32.62 8.40 14.43
CA ASP A 23 31.33 8.52 15.11
C ASP A 23 31.49 9.00 16.56
N LEU A 24 32.50 8.52 17.29
CA LEU A 24 32.78 8.95 18.65
C LEU A 24 33.23 10.41 18.71
N GLU A 25 34.08 10.86 17.79
CA GLU A 25 34.49 12.27 17.67
C GLU A 25 33.28 13.17 17.41
N MET A 26 32.41 12.80 16.46
CA MET A 26 31.19 13.57 16.17
C MET A 26 30.21 13.60 17.34
N ILE A 27 30.06 12.49 18.07
CA ILE A 27 29.20 12.44 19.27
C ILE A 27 29.79 13.32 20.37
N GLN A 28 31.12 13.36 20.55
CA GLN A 28 31.77 14.18 21.57
C GLN A 28 31.68 15.68 21.26
N GLU A 29 31.87 16.07 19.99
CA GLU A 29 31.90 17.48 19.58
C GLU A 29 30.50 18.07 19.34
N VAL A 30 29.60 17.31 18.72
CA VAL A 30 28.29 17.80 18.24
C VAL A 30 27.12 17.17 19.00
N GLY A 31 27.34 16.10 19.75
CA GLY A 31 26.26 15.34 20.40
C GLY A 31 25.43 14.50 19.42
N TYR A 32 25.82 14.42 18.15
CA TYR A 32 25.05 13.75 17.11
C TYR A 32 25.94 13.22 15.98
N VAL A 33 25.53 12.09 15.41
CA VAL A 33 26.09 11.56 14.17
C VAL A 33 25.00 10.89 13.35
N LYS A 34 25.13 10.89 12.02
CA LYS A 34 24.22 10.13 11.17
C LYS A 34 24.31 8.64 11.50
N GLY A 35 23.18 8.05 11.88
CA GLY A 35 23.13 6.66 12.30
C GLY A 35 23.38 6.45 13.80
N ILE A 36 23.19 7.49 14.64
CA ILE A 36 23.37 7.42 16.09
C ILE A 36 22.54 6.32 16.76
N GLU A 37 21.41 5.93 16.16
CA GLU A 37 20.53 4.86 16.66
C GLU A 37 21.23 3.50 16.78
N ASN A 38 22.29 3.27 15.99
CA ASN A 38 23.09 2.05 16.06
C ASN A 38 23.87 1.90 17.38
N TYR A 39 23.93 2.96 18.18
CA TYR A 39 24.52 3.00 19.52
C TYR A 39 23.48 3.05 20.64
N SER A 40 22.17 3.00 20.31
CA SER A 40 21.05 3.16 21.26
C SER A 40 21.21 2.36 22.56
N ARG A 41 21.64 1.10 22.49
CA ARG A 41 21.87 0.28 23.69
C ARG A 41 22.75 0.96 24.75
N TYR A 42 23.80 1.66 24.32
CA TYR A 42 24.71 2.36 25.24
C TYR A 42 24.07 3.58 25.89
N PHE A 43 23.18 4.28 25.16
CA PHE A 43 22.45 5.43 25.70
C PHE A 43 21.33 5.00 26.66
N ASP A 44 20.66 3.89 26.34
CA ASP A 44 19.57 3.35 27.15
C ASP A 44 20.07 2.66 28.44
N GLY A 45 21.38 2.42 28.58
CA GLY A 45 21.95 1.63 29.68
C GLY A 45 21.56 0.15 29.65
N ARG A 46 21.16 -0.38 28.48
CA ARG A 46 20.70 -1.76 28.29
C ARG A 46 21.87 -2.76 28.20
N SER A 47 21.64 -3.99 28.65
CA SER A 47 22.58 -5.10 28.47
C SER A 47 22.52 -5.64 27.03
N PRO A 48 23.59 -6.29 26.53
CA PRO A 48 23.55 -6.97 25.22
C PRO A 48 22.39 -7.98 25.15
N GLY A 49 21.59 -7.91 24.08
CA GLY A 49 20.42 -8.77 23.88
C GLY A 49 19.11 -8.24 24.45
N ASP A 50 19.15 -7.26 25.37
CA ASP A 50 17.94 -6.72 26.00
C ASP A 50 16.96 -6.16 24.96
N ALA A 51 15.67 -6.38 25.21
CA ALA A 51 14.62 -5.83 24.38
C ALA A 51 14.67 -4.30 24.39
N PRO A 52 14.57 -3.64 23.22
CA PRO A 52 14.50 -2.18 23.17
C PRO A 52 13.17 -1.68 23.74
N PHE A 53 13.18 -0.45 24.23
CA PHE A 53 11.95 0.26 24.57
C PHE A 53 11.14 0.56 23.32
N SER A 54 9.82 0.54 23.47
CA SER A 54 8.84 0.66 22.40
C SER A 54 7.63 1.46 22.89
N LEU A 55 6.70 1.75 21.97
CA LEU A 55 5.43 2.38 22.33
C LEU A 55 4.66 1.57 23.40
N LEU A 56 4.79 0.24 23.41
CA LEU A 56 4.09 -0.61 24.37
C LEU A 56 4.52 -0.33 25.81
N ASP A 57 5.78 0.04 26.02
CA ASP A 57 6.30 0.34 27.36
C ASP A 57 5.66 1.63 27.92
N TYR A 58 5.35 2.62 27.05
CA TYR A 58 4.59 3.82 27.41
C TYR A 58 3.13 3.54 27.78
N PHE A 59 2.55 2.40 27.37
CA PHE A 59 1.25 1.96 27.86
C PHE A 59 1.39 1.18 29.17
N ASN A 60 2.39 0.29 29.24
CA ASN A 60 2.61 -0.57 30.39
C ASN A 60 3.04 0.20 31.65
N GLU A 61 3.81 1.28 31.53
CA GLU A 61 4.23 2.09 32.68
C GLU A 61 3.05 2.74 33.43
N PRO A 62 2.19 3.55 32.79
CA PRO A 62 1.06 4.19 33.46
C PRO A 62 -0.15 3.25 33.66
N TYR A 63 -0.43 2.37 32.71
CA TYR A 63 -1.68 1.59 32.70
C TYR A 63 -1.50 0.12 33.10
N LYS A 64 -0.26 -0.40 33.13
CA LYS A 64 0.04 -1.81 33.37
C LYS A 64 -0.76 -2.72 32.44
N ASP A 65 -1.74 -3.42 32.97
CA ASP A 65 -2.64 -4.35 32.28
C ASP A 65 -3.98 -3.72 31.86
N LYS A 66 -4.20 -2.43 32.17
CA LYS A 66 -5.46 -1.70 31.92
C LYS A 66 -5.50 -1.03 30.55
N TRP A 67 -5.07 -1.73 29.52
CA TRP A 67 -5.21 -1.31 28.13
C TRP A 67 -5.40 -2.54 27.25
N MET A 68 -5.80 -2.31 26.00
CA MET A 68 -6.09 -3.38 25.05
C MET A 68 -5.54 -3.02 23.68
N LEU A 69 -4.98 -4.02 23.01
CA LEU A 69 -4.53 -3.89 21.63
C LEU A 69 -5.64 -4.33 20.67
N LEU A 70 -6.01 -3.48 19.71
CA LEU A 70 -6.80 -3.89 18.55
C LEU A 70 -5.83 -4.21 17.42
N VAL A 71 -5.86 -5.44 16.93
CA VAL A 71 -5.03 -5.89 15.80
C VAL A 71 -5.93 -6.00 14.58
N ASP A 72 -5.88 -5.00 13.71
CA ASP A 72 -6.59 -5.03 12.44
C ASP A 72 -5.86 -5.94 11.44
N GLU A 73 -6.63 -6.54 10.55
CA GLU A 73 -6.20 -7.51 9.54
C GLU A 73 -5.17 -8.52 10.10
N SER A 74 -5.50 -9.07 11.26
CA SER A 74 -4.61 -9.88 12.12
C SER A 74 -3.89 -11.02 11.39
N HIS A 75 -4.56 -11.66 10.44
CA HIS A 75 -4.01 -12.71 9.58
C HIS A 75 -2.74 -12.28 8.79
N MET A 76 -2.55 -10.98 8.56
CA MET A 76 -1.34 -10.38 7.96
C MET A 76 -0.46 -9.67 8.99
N THR A 77 -1.09 -8.94 9.93
CA THR A 77 -0.39 -8.13 10.93
C THR A 77 0.50 -8.96 11.86
N PHE A 78 0.03 -10.10 12.36
CA PHE A 78 0.85 -10.95 13.23
C PHE A 78 2.06 -11.56 12.50
N PRO A 79 1.92 -12.17 11.30
CA PRO A 79 3.07 -12.59 10.51
C PRO A 79 4.06 -11.46 10.21
N GLN A 80 3.57 -10.24 9.93
CA GLN A 80 4.42 -9.08 9.70
C GLN A 80 5.26 -8.75 10.93
N ILE A 81 4.63 -8.60 12.10
CA ILE A 81 5.32 -8.32 13.37
C ILE A 81 6.37 -9.39 13.66
N ARG A 82 6.04 -10.67 13.45
CA ARG A 82 6.97 -11.80 13.61
C ARG A 82 8.17 -11.71 12.66
N GLY A 83 7.96 -11.26 11.42
CA GLY A 83 9.00 -11.14 10.40
C GLY A 83 9.96 -9.98 10.64
N MET A 84 9.54 -8.90 11.32
CA MET A 84 10.33 -7.67 11.50
C MET A 84 11.71 -7.93 12.11
N PHE A 85 11.79 -8.70 13.20
CA PHE A 85 13.06 -9.01 13.86
C PHE A 85 14.01 -9.80 12.97
N ASN A 86 13.53 -10.86 12.32
CA ASN A 86 14.40 -11.71 11.49
C ASN A 86 14.92 -10.97 10.25
N GLY A 87 14.09 -10.13 9.63
CA GLY A 87 14.50 -9.30 8.50
C GLY A 87 15.56 -8.26 8.90
N ASP A 88 15.37 -7.58 10.03
CA ASP A 88 16.36 -6.61 10.52
C ASP A 88 17.67 -7.29 10.95
N LEU A 89 17.58 -8.44 11.65
CA LEU A 89 18.73 -9.24 12.07
C LEU A 89 19.58 -9.66 10.86
N ALA A 90 18.96 -10.24 9.82
CA ALA A 90 19.68 -10.69 8.63
C ALA A 90 20.42 -9.54 7.92
N ARG A 91 19.75 -8.38 7.78
CA ARG A 91 20.34 -7.19 7.18
C ARG A 91 21.52 -6.66 8.00
N LYS A 92 21.37 -6.58 9.33
CA LYS A 92 22.41 -6.04 10.21
C LYS A 92 23.58 -6.99 10.40
N GLN A 93 23.34 -8.30 10.41
CA GLN A 93 24.39 -9.31 10.47
C GLN A 93 25.38 -9.14 9.31
N THR A 94 24.88 -9.00 8.08
CA THR A 94 25.71 -8.70 6.90
C THR A 94 26.56 -7.44 7.10
N LEU A 95 25.98 -6.35 7.62
CA LEU A 95 26.74 -5.12 7.87
C LEU A 95 27.84 -5.31 8.92
N ILE A 96 27.62 -6.16 9.93
CA ILE A 96 28.59 -6.47 10.98
C ILE A 96 29.70 -7.37 10.43
N ASP A 97 29.34 -8.40 9.66
CA ASP A 97 30.27 -9.35 9.05
C ASP A 97 31.27 -8.65 8.13
N TYR A 98 30.82 -7.62 7.42
CA TYR A 98 31.65 -6.75 6.58
C TYR A 98 32.18 -5.49 7.30
N GLY A 99 32.13 -5.41 8.63
CA GLY A 99 32.78 -4.33 9.39
C GLY A 99 32.21 -2.92 9.19
N PHE A 100 30.96 -2.78 8.76
CA PHE A 100 30.27 -1.48 8.67
C PHE A 100 29.62 -1.07 9.99
N ARG A 101 29.30 -2.02 10.87
CA ARG A 101 28.64 -1.79 12.16
C ARG A 101 29.26 -2.64 13.26
N LEU A 102 29.17 -2.17 14.50
CA LEU A 102 29.53 -2.95 15.69
C LEU A 102 28.47 -4.01 15.97
N PRO A 103 28.82 -5.12 16.66
CA PRO A 103 27.84 -6.13 17.08
C PRO A 103 26.68 -5.56 17.92
N SER A 104 26.93 -4.49 18.68
CA SER A 104 25.90 -3.79 19.47
C SER A 104 24.79 -3.18 18.60
N ALA A 105 25.00 -2.99 17.30
CA ALA A 105 23.96 -2.49 16.40
C ALA A 105 22.79 -3.47 16.26
N LEU A 106 22.98 -4.77 16.60
CA LEU A 106 21.90 -5.76 16.68
C LEU A 106 20.90 -5.47 17.80
N ASP A 107 21.31 -4.72 18.83
CA ASP A 107 20.48 -4.40 19.99
C ASP A 107 19.59 -3.16 19.75
N ASN A 108 19.84 -2.43 18.65
CA ASN A 108 18.89 -1.53 18.04
C ASN A 108 18.03 -2.36 17.09
N ARG A 109 16.81 -2.72 17.45
CA ARG A 109 16.02 -3.68 16.65
C ARG A 109 14.53 -3.52 16.92
N PRO A 110 13.64 -4.10 16.11
CA PRO A 110 12.28 -4.34 16.55
C PRO A 110 12.22 -5.41 17.64
N LEU A 111 11.08 -5.49 18.32
CA LEU A 111 10.79 -6.56 19.27
C LEU A 111 10.72 -7.92 18.55
N ARG A 112 11.18 -8.97 19.22
CA ARG A 112 10.85 -10.34 18.86
C ARG A 112 9.36 -10.57 19.10
N PHE A 113 8.79 -11.56 18.42
CA PHE A 113 7.37 -11.85 18.57
C PHE A 113 6.98 -12.19 20.01
N GLU A 114 7.83 -12.93 20.72
CA GLU A 114 7.63 -13.31 22.11
C GLU A 114 7.74 -12.10 23.05
N GLU A 115 8.64 -11.16 22.74
CA GLU A 115 8.80 -9.91 23.50
C GLU A 115 7.61 -8.97 23.32
N PHE A 116 7.03 -8.94 22.12
CA PHE A 116 5.78 -8.24 21.80
C PHE A 116 4.60 -8.86 22.56
N MET A 117 4.43 -10.18 22.46
CA MET A 117 3.32 -10.88 23.11
C MET A 117 3.36 -10.76 24.64
N ARG A 118 4.54 -10.78 25.26
CA ARG A 118 4.69 -10.57 26.72
C ARG A 118 4.34 -9.16 27.18
N ARG A 119 4.44 -8.17 26.29
CA ARG A 119 4.13 -6.77 26.61
C ARG A 119 2.65 -6.44 26.45
N ILE A 120 1.86 -7.31 25.84
CA ILE A 120 0.44 -7.05 25.57
C ILE A 120 -0.39 -7.81 26.60
N PRO A 121 -1.22 -7.13 27.40
CA PRO A 121 -2.06 -7.80 28.40
C PRO A 121 -3.22 -8.54 27.74
N ASN A 122 -3.89 -7.92 26.77
CA ASN A 122 -5.02 -8.45 26.03
C ASN A 122 -5.07 -7.86 24.62
N PHE A 123 -5.61 -8.61 23.67
CA PHE A 123 -5.85 -8.11 22.31
C PHE A 123 -7.18 -8.60 21.73
N ILE A 124 -7.75 -7.81 20.82
CA ILE A 124 -8.81 -8.25 19.91
C ILE A 124 -8.19 -8.29 18.51
N ALA A 125 -8.22 -9.46 17.89
CA ALA A 125 -7.80 -9.66 16.52
C ALA A 125 -9.02 -9.58 15.59
N SER A 126 -8.94 -8.72 14.58
CA SER A 126 -9.98 -8.54 13.57
C SER A 126 -9.46 -9.00 12.21
N SER A 127 -10.15 -9.96 11.59
CA SER A 127 -9.88 -10.39 10.22
C SER A 127 -11.12 -11.08 9.65
N ALA A 128 -11.34 -10.92 8.34
CA ALA A 128 -12.35 -11.70 7.61
C ALA A 128 -11.93 -13.17 7.42
N THR A 129 -10.65 -13.47 7.64
CA THR A 129 -9.97 -14.75 7.38
C THR A 129 -8.89 -14.99 8.44
N PRO A 130 -9.27 -15.15 9.73
CA PRO A 130 -8.31 -15.33 10.81
C PRO A 130 -7.50 -16.62 10.62
N ASN A 131 -6.21 -16.58 10.93
CA ASN A 131 -5.33 -17.74 10.91
C ASN A 131 -5.59 -18.68 12.09
N ASP A 132 -5.21 -19.96 11.96
CA ASP A 132 -5.35 -20.95 13.04
C ASP A 132 -4.65 -20.52 14.34
N TRP A 133 -3.52 -19.81 14.23
CA TRP A 133 -2.78 -19.32 15.40
C TRP A 133 -3.63 -18.36 16.25
N GLU A 134 -4.25 -17.34 15.65
CA GLU A 134 -5.06 -16.38 16.41
C GLU A 134 -6.36 -16.99 16.93
N VAL A 135 -6.96 -17.91 16.18
CA VAL A 135 -8.12 -18.70 16.64
C VAL A 135 -7.74 -19.56 17.85
N SER A 136 -6.55 -20.18 17.83
CA SER A 136 -6.05 -20.98 18.96
C SER A 136 -5.81 -20.13 20.21
N MET A 137 -5.32 -18.90 20.05
CA MET A 137 -5.13 -17.95 21.16
C MET A 137 -6.46 -17.53 21.81
N GLY A 138 -7.55 -17.48 21.03
CA GLY A 138 -8.91 -17.26 21.51
C GLY A 138 -9.60 -18.48 22.13
N GLY A 139 -8.88 -19.59 22.34
CA GLY A 139 -9.45 -20.84 22.85
C GLY A 139 -10.42 -21.52 21.87
N GLY A 140 -10.23 -21.29 20.57
CA GLY A 140 -11.08 -21.83 19.50
C GLY A 140 -12.43 -21.12 19.33
N LYS A 141 -12.65 -20.00 20.04
CA LYS A 141 -13.89 -19.21 19.94
C LYS A 141 -13.66 -18.00 19.04
N THR A 142 -14.62 -17.74 18.15
CA THR A 142 -14.64 -16.55 17.29
C THR A 142 -15.99 -15.85 17.41
N THR A 143 -15.98 -14.52 17.30
CA THR A 143 -17.21 -13.71 17.20
C THR A 143 -17.38 -13.29 15.75
N GLU A 144 -18.45 -13.75 15.11
CA GLU A 144 -18.70 -13.45 13.69
C GLU A 144 -19.56 -12.19 13.53
N ILE A 145 -19.09 -11.25 12.71
CA ILE A 145 -19.86 -10.08 12.26
C ILE A 145 -20.07 -10.21 10.74
N LEU A 146 -21.18 -10.84 10.36
CA LEU A 146 -21.46 -11.16 8.96
C LEU A 146 -22.36 -10.14 8.25
N VAL A 147 -23.18 -9.39 8.98
CA VAL A 147 -24.16 -8.48 8.40
C VAL A 147 -23.53 -7.11 8.15
N ARG A 148 -23.68 -6.61 6.92
CA ARG A 148 -23.29 -5.24 6.56
C ARG A 148 -24.43 -4.27 6.88
N PRO A 149 -24.15 -3.06 7.40
CA PRO A 149 -25.18 -2.03 7.59
C PRO A 149 -25.96 -1.69 6.31
N THR A 150 -25.33 -1.88 5.14
CA THR A 150 -25.91 -1.63 3.82
C THR A 150 -26.84 -2.73 3.32
N GLY A 151 -26.89 -3.88 4.02
CA GLY A 151 -27.60 -5.06 3.58
C GLY A 151 -26.96 -5.78 2.38
N ILE A 152 -25.82 -5.33 1.84
CA ILE A 152 -25.19 -6.00 0.68
C ILE A 152 -24.71 -7.40 1.10
N PRO A 153 -25.21 -8.48 0.47
CA PRO A 153 -24.72 -9.82 0.75
C PRO A 153 -23.36 -10.07 0.06
N ASP A 154 -22.66 -11.11 0.48
CA ASP A 154 -21.49 -11.64 -0.21
C ASP A 154 -21.86 -12.01 -1.66
N PRO A 155 -20.95 -11.84 -2.64
CA PRO A 155 -21.28 -11.92 -4.05
C PRO A 155 -21.66 -13.34 -4.50
N GLU A 156 -22.33 -13.44 -5.63
CA GLU A 156 -22.49 -14.72 -6.33
C GLU A 156 -21.18 -15.11 -7.01
N VAL A 157 -20.88 -16.41 -7.03
CA VAL A 157 -19.63 -16.94 -7.57
C VAL A 157 -19.94 -18.00 -8.61
N GLU A 158 -19.49 -17.76 -9.84
CA GLU A 158 -19.59 -18.68 -10.96
C GLU A 158 -18.21 -19.28 -11.27
N ILE A 159 -18.17 -20.57 -11.63
CA ILE A 159 -16.95 -21.23 -12.09
C ILE A 159 -17.10 -21.51 -13.59
N ARG A 160 -16.12 -21.06 -14.38
CA ARG A 160 -16.09 -21.24 -15.84
C ARG A 160 -14.78 -21.93 -16.27
N PRO A 161 -14.76 -22.67 -17.41
CA PRO A 161 -13.57 -23.37 -17.88
C PRO A 161 -12.43 -22.42 -18.30
N VAL A 162 -11.17 -22.87 -18.19
CA VAL A 162 -9.98 -22.06 -18.51
C VAL A 162 -9.82 -21.84 -20.02
N LYS A 163 -10.25 -22.81 -20.84
CA LYS A 163 -10.01 -22.84 -22.30
C LYS A 163 -10.40 -21.54 -23.03
N SER A 164 -11.45 -20.86 -22.59
CA SER A 164 -11.95 -19.61 -23.20
C SER A 164 -11.88 -18.42 -22.24
N GLN A 165 -11.05 -18.48 -21.19
CA GLN A 165 -11.08 -17.49 -20.12
C GLN A 165 -10.86 -16.05 -20.62
N VAL A 166 -9.90 -15.82 -21.53
CA VAL A 166 -9.60 -14.45 -22.01
C VAL A 166 -10.78 -13.86 -22.80
N ALA A 167 -11.37 -14.64 -23.69
CA ALA A 167 -12.51 -14.20 -24.49
C ALA A 167 -13.75 -13.93 -23.62
N ASP A 168 -14.03 -14.83 -22.67
CA ASP A 168 -15.15 -14.70 -21.74
C ASP A 168 -14.97 -13.50 -20.81
N VAL A 169 -13.80 -13.32 -20.19
CA VAL A 169 -13.49 -12.15 -19.34
C VAL A 169 -13.68 -10.85 -20.11
N MET A 170 -13.21 -10.79 -21.36
CA MET A 170 -13.36 -9.60 -22.19
C MET A 170 -14.84 -9.28 -22.45
N GLU A 171 -15.67 -10.29 -22.72
CA GLU A 171 -17.11 -10.10 -22.90
C GLU A 171 -17.79 -9.63 -21.61
N GLU A 172 -17.44 -10.23 -20.48
CA GLU A 172 -17.95 -9.85 -19.16
C GLU A 172 -17.53 -8.44 -18.75
N ILE A 173 -16.30 -8.04 -19.09
CA ILE A 173 -15.83 -6.65 -18.97
C ILE A 173 -16.70 -5.72 -19.81
N LYS A 174 -16.93 -6.02 -21.10
CA LYS A 174 -17.74 -5.18 -21.99
C LYS A 174 -19.16 -4.98 -21.45
N LYS A 175 -19.79 -6.06 -20.96
CA LYS A 175 -21.10 -6.01 -20.29
C LYS A 175 -21.09 -5.13 -19.05
N THR A 176 -20.04 -5.22 -18.25
CA THR A 176 -19.86 -4.46 -17.00
C THR A 176 -19.61 -2.97 -17.29
N SER A 177 -18.73 -2.65 -18.24
CA SER A 177 -18.45 -1.28 -18.68
C SER A 177 -19.68 -0.60 -19.31
N ALA A 178 -20.51 -1.35 -20.04
CA ALA A 178 -21.76 -0.82 -20.60
C ALA A 178 -22.73 -0.30 -19.51
N LYS A 179 -22.67 -0.88 -18.30
CA LYS A 179 -23.42 -0.41 -17.12
C LYS A 179 -22.71 0.70 -16.34
N LYS A 180 -21.58 1.21 -16.82
CA LYS A 180 -20.68 2.15 -16.11
C LYS A 180 -20.17 1.60 -14.77
N GLN A 181 -20.07 0.28 -14.64
CA GLN A 181 -19.49 -0.39 -13.47
C GLN A 181 -18.01 -0.72 -13.74
N ARG A 182 -17.26 -1.16 -12.72
CA ARG A 182 -15.82 -1.47 -12.80
C ARG A 182 -15.54 -2.95 -12.60
N THR A 183 -14.44 -3.41 -13.20
CA THR A 183 -13.97 -4.79 -13.12
C THR A 183 -12.59 -4.86 -12.50
N LEU A 184 -12.39 -5.83 -11.61
CA LEU A 184 -11.06 -6.25 -11.16
C LEU A 184 -10.74 -7.63 -11.73
N VAL A 185 -9.56 -7.77 -12.33
CA VAL A 185 -9.06 -9.05 -12.85
C VAL A 185 -7.78 -9.43 -12.10
N THR A 186 -7.78 -10.62 -11.53
CA THR A 186 -6.60 -11.17 -10.85
C THR A 186 -5.94 -12.27 -11.67
N THR A 187 -4.64 -12.15 -11.90
CA THR A 187 -3.80 -13.15 -12.59
C THR A 187 -2.77 -13.75 -11.62
N LEU A 188 -1.92 -14.66 -12.10
CA LEU A 188 -0.88 -15.28 -11.26
C LEU A 188 0.50 -14.64 -11.44
N THR A 189 0.80 -14.06 -12.59
CA THR A 189 2.14 -13.57 -12.93
C THR A 189 2.10 -12.14 -13.48
N LYS A 190 3.21 -11.40 -13.29
CA LYS A 190 3.38 -10.04 -13.84
C LYS A 190 3.20 -10.05 -15.34
N ARG A 191 3.87 -10.98 -16.01
CA ARG A 191 3.78 -11.17 -17.47
C ARG A 191 2.35 -11.40 -17.95
N THR A 192 1.60 -12.31 -17.31
CA THR A 192 0.20 -12.57 -17.70
C THR A 192 -0.68 -11.33 -17.49
N ALA A 193 -0.45 -10.56 -16.44
CA ALA A 193 -1.19 -9.31 -16.21
C ALA A 193 -0.86 -8.24 -17.26
N GLU A 194 0.41 -8.11 -17.63
CA GLU A 194 0.90 -7.20 -18.67
C GLU A 194 0.32 -7.57 -20.04
N ASP A 195 0.48 -8.84 -20.45
CA ASP A 195 -0.01 -9.37 -21.72
C ASP A 195 -1.55 -9.19 -21.83
N LEU A 196 -2.28 -9.50 -20.75
CA LEU A 196 -3.74 -9.33 -20.72
C LEU A 196 -4.14 -7.86 -20.79
N SER A 197 -3.44 -6.97 -20.10
CA SER A 197 -3.74 -5.54 -20.13
C SER A 197 -3.48 -4.95 -21.51
N ALA A 198 -2.37 -5.32 -22.16
CA ALA A 198 -2.08 -4.91 -23.53
C ALA A 198 -3.15 -5.40 -24.50
N TYR A 199 -3.52 -6.69 -24.41
CA TYR A 199 -4.57 -7.26 -25.25
C TYR A 199 -5.92 -6.57 -25.07
N LEU A 200 -6.36 -6.32 -23.83
CA LEU A 200 -7.62 -5.62 -23.55
C LEU A 200 -7.59 -4.18 -24.10
N ALA A 201 -6.45 -3.48 -24.00
CA ALA A 201 -6.28 -2.14 -24.55
C ALA A 201 -6.36 -2.12 -26.09
N GLU A 202 -5.74 -3.09 -26.76
CA GLU A 202 -5.84 -3.26 -28.23
C GLU A 202 -7.29 -3.50 -28.69
N GLN A 203 -8.10 -4.15 -27.86
CA GLN A 203 -9.53 -4.37 -28.10
C GLN A 203 -10.40 -3.15 -27.75
N GLY A 204 -9.78 -2.00 -27.43
CA GLY A 204 -10.44 -0.72 -27.17
C GLY A 204 -11.00 -0.58 -25.75
N LEU A 205 -10.62 -1.45 -24.81
CA LEU A 205 -11.05 -1.35 -23.41
C LEU A 205 -10.13 -0.42 -22.60
N ARG A 206 -10.73 0.36 -21.70
CA ARG A 206 -10.00 1.25 -20.80
C ARG A 206 -9.47 0.46 -19.61
N VAL A 207 -8.25 -0.04 -19.72
CA VAL A 207 -7.62 -0.93 -18.74
C VAL A 207 -6.34 -0.32 -18.19
N HIS A 208 -6.05 -0.61 -16.93
CA HIS A 208 -4.76 -0.31 -16.32
C HIS A 208 -4.20 -1.52 -15.57
N TYR A 209 -2.90 -1.74 -15.69
CA TYR A 209 -2.17 -2.78 -14.98
C TYR A 209 -1.68 -2.26 -13.62
N LEU A 210 -1.91 -3.02 -12.54
CA LEU A 210 -1.45 -2.68 -11.20
C LEU A 210 -0.45 -3.73 -10.69
N HIS A 211 0.84 -3.35 -10.59
CA HIS A 211 1.91 -4.20 -10.09
C HIS A 211 2.40 -3.80 -8.69
N SER A 212 3.21 -4.69 -8.09
CA SER A 212 3.76 -4.55 -6.74
C SER A 212 4.76 -3.42 -6.55
N ASP A 213 5.36 -2.95 -7.64
CA ASP A 213 6.48 -1.99 -7.62
C ASP A 213 6.00 -0.55 -7.88
N VAL A 214 4.69 -0.37 -8.12
CA VAL A 214 4.04 0.95 -8.14
C VAL A 214 4.12 1.54 -6.73
N ALA A 215 4.63 2.76 -6.60
CA ALA A 215 4.70 3.44 -5.32
C ALA A 215 3.29 3.61 -4.73
N THR A 216 3.19 3.68 -3.39
CA THR A 216 1.88 3.67 -2.70
C THR A 216 0.99 4.85 -3.12
N LEU A 217 1.60 6.01 -3.39
CA LEU A 217 0.89 7.21 -3.79
C LEU A 217 0.39 7.13 -5.24
N ASP A 218 1.16 6.51 -6.13
CA ASP A 218 0.74 6.28 -7.53
C ASP A 218 -0.37 5.22 -7.59
N ARG A 219 -0.36 4.25 -6.66
CA ARG A 219 -1.46 3.27 -6.51
C ARG A 219 -2.77 3.94 -6.14
N SER A 220 -2.77 4.88 -5.19
CA SER A 220 -3.98 5.63 -4.82
C SER A 220 -4.55 6.40 -6.01
N ASP A 221 -3.70 7.03 -6.81
CA ASP A 221 -4.11 7.76 -8.01
C ASP A 221 -4.76 6.84 -9.06
N ILE A 222 -4.17 5.67 -9.33
CA ILE A 222 -4.74 4.68 -10.26
C ILE A 222 -6.13 4.22 -9.82
N LEU A 223 -6.33 4.06 -8.51
CA LEU A 223 -7.61 3.64 -7.95
C LEU A 223 -8.66 4.75 -8.05
N ASP A 224 -8.28 6.01 -7.79
CA ASP A 224 -9.17 7.15 -8.00
C ASP A 224 -9.55 7.30 -9.47
N ASP A 225 -8.62 7.04 -10.39
CA ASP A 225 -8.87 7.05 -11.83
C ASP A 225 -9.80 5.90 -12.26
N LEU A 226 -9.71 4.72 -11.63
CA LEU A 226 -10.72 3.67 -11.79
C LEU A 226 -12.09 4.17 -11.31
N ARG A 227 -12.19 4.78 -10.14
CA ARG A 227 -13.47 5.28 -9.59
C ARG A 227 -14.09 6.34 -10.50
N LYS A 228 -13.30 7.32 -10.95
CA LYS A 228 -13.71 8.37 -11.91
C LYS A 228 -14.13 7.80 -13.26
N GLY A 229 -13.70 6.58 -13.58
CA GLY A 229 -13.97 5.95 -14.87
C GLY A 229 -13.01 6.39 -15.97
N THR A 230 -11.81 6.85 -15.62
CA THR A 230 -10.69 6.91 -16.56
C THR A 230 -10.37 5.51 -17.07
N TYR A 231 -10.38 4.54 -16.16
CA TYR A 231 -10.30 3.11 -16.45
C TYR A 231 -11.61 2.42 -16.07
N ASP A 232 -11.97 1.37 -16.81
CA ASP A 232 -13.06 0.46 -16.47
C ASP A 232 -12.57 -0.83 -15.80
N VAL A 233 -11.29 -1.17 -16.03
CA VAL A 233 -10.70 -2.44 -15.61
C VAL A 233 -9.35 -2.22 -14.95
N LEU A 234 -9.13 -2.87 -13.80
CA LEU A 234 -7.78 -3.08 -13.27
C LEU A 234 -7.40 -4.55 -13.38
N VAL A 235 -6.22 -4.81 -13.94
CA VAL A 235 -5.61 -6.13 -13.97
C VAL A 235 -4.43 -6.13 -12.99
N GLY A 236 -4.30 -7.15 -12.16
CA GLY A 236 -3.13 -7.29 -11.28
C GLY A 236 -2.99 -8.68 -10.71
N ILE A 237 -1.92 -8.90 -9.95
CA ILE A 237 -1.64 -10.21 -9.34
C ILE A 237 -2.30 -10.28 -7.96
N ASN A 238 -1.86 -9.36 -7.10
CA ASN A 238 -2.39 -9.18 -5.77
C ASN A 238 -3.00 -7.79 -5.66
N LEU A 239 -4.27 -7.70 -6.03
CA LEU A 239 -5.07 -6.49 -5.85
C LEU A 239 -5.48 -6.30 -4.38
N LEU A 240 -5.06 -7.20 -3.46
CA LEU A 240 -5.62 -7.34 -2.11
C LEU A 240 -4.92 -6.54 -1.02
N ARG A 241 -4.13 -5.51 -1.34
CA ARG A 241 -3.67 -4.63 -0.26
C ARG A 241 -4.88 -3.96 0.41
N GLU A 242 -4.84 -3.94 1.73
CA GLU A 242 -5.88 -3.41 2.61
C GLU A 242 -6.27 -1.98 2.21
N GLY A 243 -7.51 -1.59 2.47
CA GLY A 243 -7.99 -0.22 2.25
C GLY A 243 -8.63 0.09 0.88
N LEU A 244 -8.80 -0.89 -0.02
CA LEU A 244 -9.57 -0.68 -1.25
C LEU A 244 -11.07 -0.83 -0.99
N ASP A 245 -11.76 0.29 -0.80
CA ASP A 245 -13.22 0.35 -0.83
C ASP A 245 -13.66 0.99 -2.15
N LEU A 246 -14.07 0.13 -3.10
CA LEU A 246 -14.46 0.50 -4.45
C LEU A 246 -15.93 0.11 -4.68
N PRO A 247 -16.90 0.95 -4.26
CA PRO A 247 -18.32 0.67 -4.47
C PRO A 247 -18.71 0.51 -5.93
N GLU A 248 -17.89 1.02 -6.86
CA GLU A 248 -18.11 0.98 -8.31
C GLU A 248 -17.77 -0.39 -8.93
N VAL A 249 -17.06 -1.26 -8.21
CA VAL A 249 -16.66 -2.60 -8.69
C VAL A 249 -17.82 -3.59 -8.52
N SER A 250 -18.35 -4.08 -9.65
CA SER A 250 -19.42 -5.09 -9.66
C SER A 250 -18.94 -6.47 -10.14
N LEU A 251 -17.78 -6.55 -10.81
CA LEU A 251 -17.21 -7.80 -11.30
C LEU A 251 -15.80 -8.01 -10.76
N VAL A 252 -15.56 -9.19 -10.20
CA VAL A 252 -14.21 -9.69 -9.91
C VAL A 252 -13.96 -10.97 -10.70
N ALA A 253 -12.97 -10.96 -11.59
CA ALA A 253 -12.53 -12.12 -12.34
C ALA A 253 -11.24 -12.70 -11.74
N ILE A 254 -11.22 -14.00 -11.49
CA ILE A 254 -10.06 -14.73 -10.96
C ILE A 254 -9.59 -15.72 -12.02
N LEU A 255 -8.51 -15.39 -12.72
CA LEU A 255 -7.93 -16.28 -13.73
C LEU A 255 -7.13 -17.39 -13.06
N ASP A 256 -7.07 -18.55 -13.71
CA ASP A 256 -6.28 -19.70 -13.24
C ASP A 256 -6.56 -20.01 -11.75
N ALA A 257 -7.84 -20.03 -11.39
CA ALA A 257 -8.29 -20.13 -9.99
C ALA A 257 -7.98 -21.50 -9.37
N ASP A 258 -7.70 -22.52 -10.18
CA ASP A 258 -7.36 -23.88 -9.77
C ASP A 258 -5.84 -24.12 -9.57
N LYS A 259 -5.01 -23.08 -9.77
CA LYS A 259 -3.57 -23.15 -9.51
C LYS A 259 -3.29 -22.81 -8.06
N GLU A 260 -3.22 -23.85 -7.23
CA GLU A 260 -2.95 -23.69 -5.80
C GLU A 260 -1.61 -23.01 -5.53
N GLY A 261 -1.56 -22.30 -4.42
CA GLY A 261 -0.43 -21.47 -3.99
C GLY A 261 -0.93 -20.30 -3.15
N PHE A 262 -0.02 -19.42 -2.74
CA PHE A 262 -0.36 -18.26 -1.90
C PHE A 262 -1.53 -17.45 -2.50
N LEU A 263 -1.45 -17.12 -3.79
CA LEU A 263 -2.43 -16.30 -4.51
C LEU A 263 -3.79 -16.96 -4.73
N ARG A 264 -3.92 -18.27 -4.47
CA ARG A 264 -5.17 -19.05 -4.64
C ARG A 264 -5.46 -19.90 -3.40
N SER A 265 -4.94 -19.49 -2.25
CA SER A 265 -5.36 -20.00 -0.95
C SER A 265 -6.82 -19.64 -0.69
N ASP A 266 -7.48 -20.41 0.16
CA ASP A 266 -8.84 -20.11 0.63
C ASP A 266 -8.95 -18.68 1.20
N VAL A 267 -7.97 -18.27 2.02
CA VAL A 267 -7.85 -16.90 2.57
C VAL A 267 -7.85 -15.86 1.43
N THR A 268 -6.95 -16.03 0.46
CA THR A 268 -6.78 -15.07 -0.63
C THR A 268 -8.01 -15.03 -1.53
N LEU A 269 -8.63 -16.18 -1.80
CA LEU A 269 -9.86 -16.28 -2.59
C LEU A 269 -11.02 -15.56 -1.89
N ILE A 270 -11.24 -15.78 -0.58
CA ILE A 270 -12.28 -15.09 0.20
C ILE A 270 -12.07 -13.58 0.13
N GLN A 271 -10.85 -13.09 0.33
CA GLN A 271 -10.55 -11.66 0.25
C GLN A 271 -10.75 -11.07 -1.15
N THR A 272 -10.37 -11.82 -2.19
CA THR A 272 -10.54 -11.40 -3.59
C THR A 272 -12.01 -11.28 -3.93
N MET A 273 -12.81 -12.29 -3.58
CA MET A 273 -14.26 -12.28 -3.75
C MET A 273 -14.92 -11.15 -2.97
N GLY A 274 -14.44 -10.88 -1.75
CA GLY A 274 -14.93 -9.78 -0.91
C GLY A 274 -14.87 -8.39 -1.57
N ARG A 275 -14.04 -8.19 -2.60
CA ARG A 275 -14.00 -6.91 -3.35
C ARG A 275 -15.27 -6.62 -4.14
N ALA A 276 -16.01 -7.66 -4.56
CA ALA A 276 -17.32 -7.49 -5.18
C ALA A 276 -18.44 -7.22 -4.15
N ALA A 277 -18.22 -7.45 -2.86
CA ALA A 277 -19.23 -7.33 -1.80
C ALA A 277 -19.55 -5.88 -1.38
N ARG A 278 -19.14 -4.89 -2.18
CA ARG A 278 -19.40 -3.45 -1.99
C ARG A 278 -20.46 -2.91 -2.95
N HIS A 279 -20.83 -3.67 -3.97
CA HIS A 279 -21.79 -3.30 -5.01
C HIS A 279 -23.00 -4.24 -4.98
N VAL A 280 -24.21 -3.72 -5.18
CA VAL A 280 -25.45 -4.52 -5.13
C VAL A 280 -25.50 -5.64 -6.18
N GLU A 281 -25.00 -5.36 -7.39
CA GLU A 281 -24.82 -6.35 -8.49
C GLU A 281 -23.46 -7.07 -8.42
N GLY A 282 -22.80 -7.07 -7.27
CA GLY A 282 -21.49 -7.68 -7.09
C GLY A 282 -21.49 -9.18 -7.39
N ARG A 283 -20.64 -9.61 -8.31
CA ARG A 283 -20.44 -11.01 -8.68
C ARG A 283 -18.97 -11.34 -8.97
N VAL A 284 -18.66 -12.62 -8.90
CA VAL A 284 -17.32 -13.17 -9.11
C VAL A 284 -17.38 -14.25 -10.19
N VAL A 285 -16.41 -14.24 -11.10
CA VAL A 285 -16.17 -15.33 -12.05
C VAL A 285 -14.79 -15.92 -11.78
N MET A 286 -14.74 -17.23 -11.49
CA MET A 286 -13.51 -17.99 -11.29
C MET A 286 -13.26 -18.87 -12.51
N TYR A 287 -12.11 -18.72 -13.16
CA TYR A 287 -11.74 -19.57 -14.30
C TYR A 287 -10.88 -20.73 -13.82
N ALA A 288 -11.42 -21.94 -13.91
CA ALA A 288 -10.82 -23.16 -13.38
C ALA A 288 -11.36 -24.40 -14.12
N ASP A 289 -10.49 -25.38 -14.36
CA ASP A 289 -10.90 -26.66 -14.95
C ASP A 289 -11.28 -27.70 -13.88
N LYS A 290 -10.82 -27.49 -12.64
CA LYS A 290 -11.15 -28.31 -11.47
C LYS A 290 -11.41 -27.44 -10.24
N VAL A 291 -12.26 -27.92 -9.34
CA VAL A 291 -12.45 -27.30 -8.02
C VAL A 291 -11.39 -27.85 -7.06
N THR A 292 -10.48 -27.01 -6.59
CA THR A 292 -9.45 -27.39 -5.61
C THR A 292 -10.01 -27.39 -4.18
N GLY A 293 -9.28 -27.96 -3.22
CA GLY A 293 -9.67 -27.91 -1.82
C GLY A 293 -9.77 -26.48 -1.28
N SER A 294 -8.84 -25.61 -1.69
CA SER A 294 -8.84 -24.18 -1.35
C SER A 294 -10.05 -23.44 -1.93
N MET A 295 -10.41 -23.73 -3.20
CA MET A 295 -11.63 -23.19 -3.80
C MET A 295 -12.88 -23.66 -3.07
N GLN A 296 -12.97 -24.95 -2.76
CA GLN A 296 -14.14 -25.52 -2.09
C GLN A 296 -14.39 -24.85 -0.74
N ARG A 297 -13.36 -24.73 0.11
CA ARG A 297 -13.47 -24.06 1.42
C ARG A 297 -13.88 -22.59 1.29
N ALA A 298 -13.28 -21.86 0.33
CA ALA A 298 -13.63 -20.46 0.08
C ALA A 298 -15.08 -20.30 -0.39
N LEU A 299 -15.53 -21.13 -1.33
CA LEU A 299 -16.89 -21.11 -1.87
C LEU A 299 -17.93 -21.45 -0.82
N ASP A 300 -17.67 -22.46 0.02
CA ASP A 300 -18.58 -22.87 1.08
C ASP A 300 -18.77 -21.77 2.12
N GLU A 301 -17.68 -21.09 2.47
CA GLU A 301 -17.73 -19.96 3.41
C GLU A 301 -18.48 -18.76 2.83
N VAL A 302 -18.20 -18.36 1.60
CA VAL A 302 -18.94 -17.27 0.92
C VAL A 302 -20.42 -17.61 0.80
N ARG A 303 -20.78 -18.84 0.44
CA ARG A 303 -22.18 -19.29 0.36
C ARG A 303 -22.85 -19.33 1.73
N ARG A 304 -22.13 -19.72 2.79
CA ARG A 304 -22.64 -19.69 4.18
C ARG A 304 -22.97 -18.27 4.60
N ARG A 305 -22.03 -17.33 4.41
CA ARG A 305 -22.20 -15.89 4.71
C ARG A 305 -23.36 -15.30 3.92
N ARG A 306 -23.41 -15.51 2.60
CA ARG A 306 -24.49 -15.03 1.73
C ARG A 306 -25.87 -15.51 2.19
N ARG A 307 -26.02 -16.82 2.48
CA ARG A 307 -27.30 -17.37 2.96
C ARG A 307 -27.75 -16.72 4.27
N TYR A 308 -26.84 -16.56 5.22
CA TYR A 308 -27.13 -15.89 6.49
C TYR A 308 -27.56 -14.44 6.30
N GLN A 309 -26.82 -13.68 5.48
CA GLN A 309 -27.11 -12.26 5.19
C GLN A 309 -28.46 -12.08 4.50
N LEU A 310 -28.79 -12.91 3.50
CA LEU A 310 -30.08 -12.87 2.81
C LEU A 310 -31.25 -13.18 3.76
N ALA A 311 -31.09 -14.19 4.62
CA ALA A 311 -32.10 -14.52 5.62
C ALA A 311 -32.30 -13.39 6.65
N TYR A 312 -31.20 -12.76 7.08
CA TYR A 312 -31.25 -11.60 7.96
C TYR A 312 -31.96 -10.42 7.31
N ASN A 313 -31.58 -10.07 6.07
CA ASN A 313 -32.22 -8.98 5.33
C ASN A 313 -33.72 -9.20 5.17
N LYS A 314 -34.14 -10.42 4.81
CA LYS A 314 -35.55 -10.78 4.69
C LYS A 314 -36.30 -10.67 6.02
N LYS A 315 -35.67 -11.06 7.13
CA LYS A 315 -36.27 -10.99 8.47
C LYS A 315 -36.44 -9.54 8.96
N HIS A 316 -35.56 -8.64 8.54
CA HIS A 316 -35.47 -7.26 9.03
C HIS A 316 -35.88 -6.22 7.98
N ASP A 317 -36.48 -6.63 6.87
CA ASP A 317 -36.92 -5.76 5.76
C ASP A 317 -35.81 -4.82 5.24
N ILE A 318 -34.58 -5.33 5.13
CA ILE A 318 -33.42 -4.57 4.66
C ILE A 318 -33.25 -4.75 3.15
N THR A 319 -33.37 -3.65 2.40
CA THR A 319 -33.05 -3.62 0.96
C THR A 319 -31.58 -3.25 0.77
N PRO A 320 -30.76 -4.10 0.09
CA PRO A 320 -29.36 -3.81 -0.19
C PRO A 320 -29.18 -2.48 -0.95
N LYS A 321 -28.24 -1.64 -0.50
CA LYS A 321 -27.89 -0.38 -1.18
C LYS A 321 -26.37 -0.19 -1.25
N THR A 322 -25.86 0.11 -2.43
CA THR A 322 -24.45 0.48 -2.63
C THR A 322 -24.16 1.80 -1.89
N VAL A 323 -23.01 1.88 -1.22
CA VAL A 323 -22.59 3.13 -0.57
C VAL A 323 -22.04 4.08 -1.62
N GLU A 324 -22.62 5.27 -1.73
CA GLU A 324 -22.02 6.36 -2.50
C GLU A 324 -20.94 7.03 -1.65
N LYS A 325 -19.68 6.88 -2.05
CA LYS A 325 -18.56 7.58 -1.42
C LYS A 325 -18.11 8.74 -2.31
N PRO A 326 -17.98 9.97 -1.77
CA PRO A 326 -17.41 11.06 -2.55
C PRO A 326 -16.00 10.68 -3.01
N ILE A 327 -15.70 10.98 -4.27
CA ILE A 327 -14.33 10.91 -4.78
C ILE A 327 -13.62 12.09 -4.14
N ARG A 328 -12.68 11.82 -3.22
CA ARG A 328 -11.90 12.90 -2.60
C ARG A 328 -11.11 13.59 -3.70
N GLU A 329 -11.24 14.91 -3.82
CA GLU A 329 -10.32 15.68 -4.66
C GLU A 329 -8.90 15.49 -4.13
N LYS A 330 -7.92 15.36 -5.03
CA LYS A 330 -6.53 15.10 -4.66
C LYS A 330 -6.08 16.19 -3.68
N LEU A 331 -5.82 15.81 -2.43
CA LEU A 331 -5.26 16.70 -1.40
C LEU A 331 -3.87 17.22 -1.77
N ILE A 332 -3.21 16.58 -2.75
CA ILE A 332 -1.89 16.96 -3.26
C ILE A 332 -1.96 16.89 -4.79
N ASP A 333 -2.02 18.04 -5.43
CA ASP A 333 -1.91 18.19 -6.88
C ASP A 333 -0.44 17.91 -7.28
N ARG A 334 -0.08 16.63 -7.38
CA ARG A 334 1.30 16.18 -7.69
C ARG A 334 1.79 16.57 -9.09
N THR A 335 0.98 17.28 -9.86
CA THR A 335 1.33 17.78 -11.18
C THR A 335 2.07 19.13 -11.18
N GLU A 336 2.23 19.84 -10.06
CA GLU A 336 2.90 21.16 -10.09
C GLU A 336 4.42 21.12 -9.85
N ALA A 337 4.99 20.02 -9.32
CA ALA A 337 6.44 19.91 -9.11
C ALA A 337 7.19 19.23 -10.27
N GLU A 338 6.54 18.34 -11.02
CA GLU A 338 7.17 17.61 -12.15
C GLU A 338 6.75 18.13 -13.54
N LYS A 339 5.74 19.01 -13.61
CA LYS A 339 5.46 19.80 -14.82
C LYS A 339 5.86 21.24 -14.56
N ALA A 340 7.16 21.53 -14.68
CA ALA A 340 7.54 22.85 -15.16
C ALA A 340 6.68 23.12 -16.41
N PRO A 341 5.87 24.18 -16.46
CA PRO A 341 5.01 24.43 -17.60
C PRO A 341 5.88 24.87 -18.77
N TRP A 342 6.33 23.90 -19.57
CA TRP A 342 7.00 24.17 -20.83
C TRP A 342 6.03 24.92 -21.75
N VAL A 343 6.40 26.13 -22.14
CA VAL A 343 5.70 26.93 -23.14
C VAL A 343 6.35 26.65 -24.49
N PHE A 344 5.60 26.13 -25.46
CA PHE A 344 6.03 25.97 -26.86
C PHE A 344 7.36 25.22 -27.12
N GLY A 345 7.62 24.12 -26.40
CA GLY A 345 8.69 23.17 -26.77
C GLY A 345 10.12 23.65 -26.53
N SER A 346 10.34 24.79 -25.88
CA SER A 346 11.67 25.21 -25.40
C SER A 346 11.93 24.70 -23.98
N LYS A 347 13.21 24.43 -23.69
CA LYS A 347 13.71 23.90 -22.40
C LYS A 347 14.01 24.99 -21.34
N GLU A 348 13.40 26.17 -21.47
CA GLU A 348 13.73 27.32 -20.63
C GLU A 348 12.60 27.69 -19.65
N PRO A 349 12.93 28.24 -18.45
CA PRO A 349 11.96 28.80 -17.53
C PRO A 349 11.08 29.89 -18.16
N ILE A 350 9.81 29.97 -17.75
CA ILE A 350 8.86 30.97 -18.24
C ILE A 350 9.33 32.38 -17.89
N PHE A 351 9.89 32.58 -16.69
CA PHE A 351 10.41 33.87 -16.29
C PHE A 351 11.52 34.39 -17.23
N GLU A 352 12.37 33.50 -17.75
CA GLU A 352 13.45 33.87 -18.68
C GLU A 352 12.94 34.18 -20.09
N SER A 353 11.79 33.60 -20.47
CA SER A 353 11.16 33.82 -21.78
C SER A 353 10.16 34.99 -21.82
N LEU A 354 9.86 35.62 -20.68
CA LEU A 354 9.02 36.82 -20.58
C LEU A 354 9.36 37.95 -21.57
N PRO A 355 10.65 38.28 -21.84
CA PRO A 355 11.00 39.32 -22.80
C PRO A 355 10.56 39.02 -24.24
N HIS A 356 10.28 37.75 -24.54
CA HIS A 356 9.88 37.26 -25.85
C HIS A 356 8.37 37.04 -25.98
N LEU A 357 7.60 37.28 -24.91
CA LEU A 357 6.16 37.12 -24.88
C LEU A 357 5.47 38.48 -25.08
N GLU A 358 4.56 38.57 -26.05
CA GLU A 358 3.69 39.73 -26.22
C GLU A 358 2.56 39.71 -25.18
N ILE A 359 2.87 40.13 -23.95
CA ILE A 359 1.92 40.07 -22.82
C ILE A 359 0.66 40.94 -23.09
N ASP A 360 0.80 42.03 -23.84
CA ASP A 360 -0.30 42.95 -24.14
C ASP A 360 -1.33 42.39 -25.14
N SER A 361 -0.94 41.42 -25.98
CA SER A 361 -1.84 40.77 -26.94
C SER A 361 -2.54 39.53 -26.36
N MET A 362 -2.23 39.14 -25.11
CA MET A 362 -2.84 37.98 -24.45
C MET A 362 -4.27 38.23 -23.97
N THR A 363 -5.12 37.22 -24.14
CA THR A 363 -6.47 37.20 -23.58
C THR A 363 -6.45 37.14 -22.04
N PRO A 364 -7.53 37.55 -21.35
CA PRO A 364 -7.61 37.43 -19.89
C PRO A 364 -7.39 36.01 -19.35
N MET A 365 -7.79 34.99 -20.12
CA MET A 365 -7.60 33.60 -19.75
C MET A 365 -6.14 33.15 -19.88
N GLU A 366 -5.41 33.66 -20.89
CA GLU A 366 -3.98 33.41 -21.08
C GLU A 366 -3.14 34.14 -20.03
N LYS A 367 -3.47 35.39 -19.69
CA LYS A 367 -2.83 36.12 -18.59
C LYS A 367 -3.00 35.38 -17.26
N LYS A 368 -4.20 34.87 -16.96
CA LYS A 368 -4.45 34.06 -15.77
C LYS A 368 -3.62 32.78 -15.73
N LYS A 369 -3.41 32.13 -16.88
CA LYS A 369 -2.56 30.94 -17.02
C LYS A 369 -1.08 31.28 -16.82
N LEU A 370 -0.60 32.39 -17.40
CA LEU A 370 0.77 32.88 -17.25
C LEU A 370 1.08 33.23 -15.78
N ILE A 371 0.18 33.96 -15.11
CA ILE A 371 0.28 34.29 -13.68
C ILE A 371 0.36 33.02 -12.84
N LYS A 372 -0.50 32.02 -13.10
CA LYS A 372 -0.46 30.74 -12.38
C LYS A 372 0.90 30.06 -12.52
N ASN A 373 1.45 30.05 -13.73
CA ASN A 373 2.74 29.44 -14.01
C ASN A 373 3.91 30.17 -13.32
N LEU A 374 3.92 31.50 -13.35
CA LEU A 374 4.92 32.32 -12.64
C LEU A 374 4.81 32.11 -11.11
N GLN A 375 3.61 31.96 -10.56
CA GLN A 375 3.44 31.64 -9.13
C GLN A 375 4.08 30.30 -8.75
N THR A 376 4.05 29.32 -9.67
CA THR A 376 4.73 28.03 -9.49
C THR A 376 6.25 28.20 -9.50
N GLU A 377 6.81 28.90 -10.47
CA GLU A 377 8.27 29.17 -10.53
C GLU A 377 8.77 29.95 -9.31
N MET A 378 7.99 30.93 -8.84
CA MET A 378 8.29 31.68 -7.61
C MET A 378 8.37 30.77 -6.38
N ARG A 379 7.46 29.80 -6.26
CA ARG A 379 7.47 28.84 -5.13
C ARG A 379 8.66 27.88 -5.21
N LEU A 380 9.01 27.41 -6.41
CA LEU A 380 10.19 26.57 -6.63
C LEU A 380 11.48 27.33 -6.26
N ALA A 381 11.63 28.56 -6.73
CA ALA A 381 12.76 29.41 -6.37
C ALA A 381 12.86 29.64 -4.84
N ALA A 382 11.73 29.82 -4.16
CA ALA A 382 11.69 29.95 -2.70
C ALA A 382 12.05 28.64 -1.96
N GLN A 383 11.66 27.48 -2.50
CA GLN A 383 12.02 26.16 -1.97
C GLN A 383 13.51 25.87 -2.12
N ASP A 384 14.11 26.32 -3.22
CA ASP A 384 15.55 26.22 -3.49
C ASP A 384 16.37 27.32 -2.80
N LEU A 385 15.76 28.09 -1.88
CA LEU A 385 16.36 29.20 -1.13
C LEU A 385 16.87 30.36 -2.02
N ASN A 386 16.42 30.42 -3.28
CA ASN A 386 16.70 31.52 -4.22
C ASN A 386 15.65 32.64 -4.08
N PHE A 387 15.74 33.37 -2.96
CA PHE A 387 14.78 34.43 -2.62
C PHE A 387 14.82 35.65 -3.54
N GLU A 388 15.97 35.92 -4.18
CA GLU A 388 16.11 37.02 -5.15
C GLU A 388 15.27 36.75 -6.40
N LEU A 389 15.38 35.54 -6.97
CA LEU A 389 14.58 35.13 -8.12
C LEU A 389 13.08 35.08 -7.76
N ALA A 390 12.73 34.56 -6.58
CA ALA A 390 11.34 34.54 -6.12
C ALA A 390 10.77 35.96 -5.99
N ALA A 391 11.56 36.94 -5.52
CA ALA A 391 11.13 38.34 -5.44
C ALA A 391 10.92 38.96 -6.83
N GLN A 392 11.81 38.68 -7.80
CA GLN A 392 11.68 39.17 -9.17
C GLN A 392 10.42 38.62 -9.86
N ILE A 393 10.15 37.32 -9.70
CA ILE A 393 8.95 36.69 -10.26
C ILE A 393 7.68 37.27 -9.62
N ARG A 394 7.67 37.49 -8.30
CA ARG A 394 6.57 38.13 -7.57
C ARG A 394 6.25 39.52 -8.13
N ASP A 395 7.27 40.32 -8.38
CA ASP A 395 7.08 41.70 -8.83
C ASP A 395 6.58 41.72 -10.28
N LYS A 396 7.01 40.77 -11.12
CA LYS A 396 6.45 40.60 -12.46
C LYS A 396 5.00 40.12 -12.44
N ILE A 397 4.63 39.22 -11.53
CA ILE A 397 3.23 38.81 -11.36
C ILE A 397 2.34 40.01 -11.06
N LYS A 398 2.80 40.97 -10.23
CA LYS A 398 2.06 42.21 -9.93
C LYS A 398 1.92 43.14 -11.13
N GLU A 399 2.87 43.11 -12.06
CA GLU A 399 2.83 43.92 -13.27
C GLU A 399 1.86 43.35 -14.31
N ILE A 400 1.69 42.02 -14.34
CA ILE A 400 0.82 41.30 -15.29
C ILE A 400 -0.63 41.19 -14.78
N SER A 401 -0.82 41.16 -13.45
CA SER A 401 -2.13 41.11 -12.77
C SER A 401 -2.85 42.44 -12.85
#